data_AF-A0A957ARZ2-F1
#
_entry.id   AF-A0A957ARZ2-F1
#
_cell.length_a   1.000
_cell.length_b   1.000
_cell.length_c   1.000
_cell.angle_alpha   90.00
_cell.angle_beta   90.00
_cell.angle_gamma   90.00
#
_symmetry.space_group_name_H-M   'P 1'
#
loop_
_entity.id
_entity.type
_entity.pdbx_description
1 polymer ?
#
loop_
_entity_poly.entity_id
_entity_poly.type
_entity_poly.pdbx_seq_one_letter_code
_entity_poly.pdbx_strand_id
1 'polypeptide(L)'
;MKVVSINGIVSDGADYKLWLDRPYSAAGLKLETAELTGGDSRLTAARRQARVFNLNVVVGVSQMDNIYTEAVRAPLREALLAALDTEAAAVPLVVSDNDGAHERYVYVVVQKLDEQPDAEGMGAYFVATLVTHRDTTWRAVAPHTETWVVTASGQTRAVTNGSGRVARPVYTVQPTEQKTGAGNRYTQKKFVALPWWLPTTRDRPVDITNLDQLSNGGLDTAALVLADDISEEKNIGVVVDGQEVRRWITNFDTDHTQIWINIDLESGVTATLLNTIGSGDTVTFIVAGSATDNFPHNGIIRINNEVFTYSDKDDRTRTFLGVARAAKGSSAASHSGNGKMTGSVIEWIQHDIWLVYGPDGQARTDFSEDRNGASIYVEYDA
;
A
#
# COMPACT_ATOMS: atom_id res chain seq x y z
N MET A 1 37.20 -8.40 -1.04
CA MET A 1 36.00 -7.68 -1.48
C MET A 1 36.49 -6.48 -2.27
N LYS A 2 36.07 -6.37 -3.53
CA LYS A 2 36.47 -5.30 -4.44
C LYS A 2 35.35 -4.27 -4.50
N VAL A 3 35.68 -2.99 -4.61
CA VAL A 3 34.66 -1.97 -4.88
C VAL A 3 34.29 -2.09 -6.35
N VAL A 4 32.98 -2.12 -6.64
CA VAL A 4 32.45 -2.15 -8.00
C VAL A 4 32.08 -0.73 -8.42
N SER A 5 31.30 -0.04 -7.59
CA SER A 5 30.87 1.32 -7.89
C SER A 5 30.38 2.09 -6.66
N ILE A 6 30.33 3.41 -6.79
CA ILE A 6 29.62 4.31 -5.87
C ILE A 6 28.95 5.42 -6.66
N ASN A 7 27.63 5.59 -6.51
CA ASN A 7 26.83 6.66 -7.14
C ASN A 7 27.14 6.92 -8.64
N GLY A 8 27.27 5.86 -9.44
CA GLY A 8 27.59 5.96 -10.87
C GLY A 8 29.09 6.01 -11.21
N ILE A 9 29.98 6.22 -10.25
CA ILE A 9 31.43 6.06 -10.41
C ILE A 9 31.77 4.57 -10.37
N VAL A 10 32.33 4.03 -11.46
CA VAL A 10 32.68 2.61 -11.60
C VAL A 10 34.16 2.41 -11.38
N SER A 11 34.54 1.38 -10.62
CA SER A 11 35.94 1.00 -10.39
C SER A 11 36.45 0.08 -11.51
N ASP A 12 36.55 0.60 -12.72
CA ASP A 12 36.99 -0.15 -13.91
C ASP A 12 38.51 -0.19 -14.09
N GLY A 13 39.25 0.64 -13.35
CA GLY A 13 40.70 0.78 -13.50
C GLY A 13 41.12 1.53 -14.77
N ALA A 14 40.19 2.13 -15.50
CA ALA A 14 40.45 3.08 -16.58
C ALA A 14 40.28 4.50 -16.04
N ASP A 15 39.04 4.88 -15.74
CA ASP A 15 38.70 6.21 -15.25
C ASP A 15 38.90 6.31 -13.73
N TYR A 16 38.50 5.26 -13.01
CA TYR A 16 38.63 5.21 -11.56
C TYR A 16 39.10 3.85 -11.06
N LYS A 17 39.94 3.87 -10.03
CA LYS A 17 40.25 2.70 -9.21
C LYS A 17 39.88 2.98 -7.77
N LEU A 18 38.96 2.16 -7.25
CA LEU A 18 38.38 2.31 -5.94
C LEU A 18 38.76 1.14 -5.03
N TRP A 19 39.10 1.40 -3.77
CA TRP A 19 39.24 0.32 -2.79
C TRP A 19 38.96 0.78 -1.36
N LEU A 20 38.62 -0.19 -0.49
CA LEU A 20 38.41 0.02 0.94
C LEU A 20 39.58 -0.55 1.73
N ASP A 21 40.03 0.15 2.78
CA ASP A 21 41.12 -0.36 3.64
C ASP A 21 40.71 -1.60 4.44
N ARG A 22 39.47 -1.62 4.94
CA ARG A 22 38.96 -2.66 5.86
C ARG A 22 37.52 -3.07 5.52
N PRO A 23 37.30 -3.73 4.36
CA PRO A 23 35.96 -4.05 3.88
C PRO A 23 35.21 -5.08 4.75
N TYR A 24 35.93 -5.87 5.56
CA TYR A 24 35.35 -6.95 6.37
C TYR A 24 35.01 -6.57 7.83
N SER A 25 35.38 -5.39 8.31
CA SER A 25 35.11 -4.99 9.71
C SER A 25 33.61 -4.98 10.02
N ALA A 26 33.21 -5.47 11.19
CA ALA A 26 31.82 -5.34 11.62
C ALA A 26 31.53 -3.93 12.13
N ALA A 27 30.27 -3.48 12.01
CA ALA A 27 29.80 -2.30 12.72
C ALA A 27 29.90 -2.54 14.24
N GLY A 28 30.40 -1.54 14.98
CA GLY A 28 30.47 -1.58 16.43
C GLY A 28 29.10 -1.64 17.08
N LEU A 29 29.08 -2.05 18.35
CA LEU A 29 27.90 -1.96 19.21
C LEU A 29 28.16 -0.91 20.28
N LYS A 30 27.26 0.06 20.40
CA LYS A 30 27.19 0.92 21.58
C LYS A 30 26.49 0.13 22.67
N LEU A 31 27.22 -0.14 23.74
CA LEU A 31 26.71 -0.80 24.93
C LEU A 31 26.28 0.26 25.93
N GLU A 32 25.03 0.18 26.39
CA GLU A 32 24.49 1.01 27.47
C GLU A 32 24.48 0.15 28.73
N THR A 33 25.10 0.64 29.81
CA THR A 33 25.23 -0.06 31.08
C THR A 33 24.58 0.75 32.20
N ALA A 34 24.00 0.06 33.18
CA ALA A 34 23.54 0.65 34.43
C ALA A 34 24.42 0.13 35.57
N GLU A 35 24.93 1.05 36.37
CA GLU A 35 25.65 0.73 37.59
C GLU A 35 24.66 0.32 38.69
N LEU A 36 25.01 -0.70 39.46
CA LEU A 36 24.24 -1.14 40.62
C LEU A 36 25.08 -0.90 41.87
N THR A 37 24.49 -0.27 42.89
CA THR A 37 25.18 -0.04 44.16
C THR A 37 25.51 -1.39 44.82
N GLY A 38 26.80 -1.74 44.87
CA GLY A 38 27.29 -2.96 45.50
C GLY A 38 27.31 -4.22 44.61
N GLY A 39 27.16 -4.09 43.29
CA GLY A 39 27.24 -5.21 42.35
C GLY A 39 27.86 -4.85 41.00
N ASP A 40 28.07 -5.86 40.16
CA ASP A 40 28.61 -5.65 38.80
C ASP A 40 27.64 -4.85 37.92
N SER A 41 28.21 -4.03 37.04
CA SER A 41 27.43 -3.25 36.07
C SER A 41 26.63 -4.16 35.15
N ARG A 42 25.35 -3.81 34.92
CA ARG A 42 24.46 -4.57 34.04
C ARG A 42 24.36 -3.91 32.67
N LEU A 43 24.45 -4.70 31.60
CA LEU A 43 24.10 -4.24 30.26
C LEU A 43 22.58 -4.01 30.17
N THR A 44 22.15 -2.81 29.81
CA THR A 44 20.74 -2.44 29.65
C THR A 44 20.30 -2.38 28.20
N ALA A 45 21.20 -2.04 27.28
CA ALA A 45 20.94 -2.10 25.84
C ALA A 45 22.22 -2.28 25.02
N ALA A 46 22.07 -2.81 23.82
CA ALA A 46 23.12 -2.86 22.81
C ALA A 46 22.56 -2.34 21.48
N ARG A 47 23.14 -1.25 20.96
CA ARG A 47 22.70 -0.63 19.69
C ARG A 47 23.79 -0.71 18.65
N ARG A 48 23.44 -1.05 17.41
CA ARG A 48 24.39 -1.04 16.30
C ARG A 48 24.75 0.39 15.95
N GLN A 49 26.04 0.70 15.91
CA GLN A 49 26.55 2.00 15.48
C GLN A 49 26.69 2.05 13.96
N ALA A 50 26.64 3.25 13.40
CA ALA A 50 27.02 3.47 12.02
C ALA A 50 28.44 2.96 11.78
N ARG A 51 28.66 2.37 10.61
CA ARG A 51 29.98 1.91 10.19
C ARG A 51 30.64 3.01 9.37
N VAL A 52 31.93 3.22 9.63
CA VAL A 52 32.77 4.14 8.87
C VAL A 52 33.66 3.33 7.93
N PHE A 53 33.80 3.79 6.70
CA PHE A 53 34.73 3.28 5.71
C PHE A 53 35.63 4.40 5.21
N ASN A 54 36.88 4.05 4.91
CA ASN A 54 37.75 4.88 4.09
C ASN A 54 37.73 4.30 2.68
N LEU A 55 37.22 5.09 1.73
CA LEU A 55 37.25 4.78 0.31
C LEU A 55 38.39 5.55 -0.32
N ASN A 56 39.35 4.81 -0.85
CA ASN A 56 40.46 5.37 -1.60
C ASN A 56 40.07 5.39 -3.08
N VAL A 57 40.34 6.51 -3.74
CA VAL A 57 39.96 6.77 -5.13
C VAL A 57 41.14 7.32 -5.89
N VAL A 58 41.60 6.60 -6.91
CA VAL A 58 42.56 7.10 -7.89
C VAL A 58 41.81 7.46 -9.17
N VAL A 59 42.04 8.67 -9.69
CA VAL A 59 41.43 9.22 -10.91
C VAL A 59 42.42 9.11 -12.08
N GLY A 60 41.97 8.51 -13.18
CA GLY A 60 42.77 8.30 -14.39
C GLY A 60 43.95 7.36 -14.12
N VAL A 61 43.66 6.06 -14.11
CA VAL A 61 44.61 5.01 -13.72
C VAL A 61 45.32 4.52 -14.98
N SER A 62 46.62 4.79 -15.13
CA SER A 62 47.38 4.38 -16.33
C SER A 62 47.57 2.86 -16.35
N GLN A 63 47.09 2.19 -17.40
CA GLN A 63 47.70 0.95 -17.87
C GLN A 63 48.91 1.31 -18.73
N MET A 64 50.11 1.18 -18.18
CA MET A 64 51.39 1.24 -18.92
C MET A 64 51.49 2.37 -19.95
N ASP A 65 51.34 3.63 -19.56
CA ASP A 65 52.11 4.78 -20.10
C ASP A 65 51.50 6.07 -19.53
N ASN A 66 52.35 6.81 -18.83
CA ASN A 66 52.02 7.91 -17.95
C ASN A 66 51.52 9.17 -18.68
N ILE A 67 50.31 9.18 -19.25
CA ILE A 67 49.71 10.40 -19.81
C ILE A 67 48.18 10.44 -19.62
N TYR A 68 47.72 10.59 -18.39
CA TYR A 68 46.47 11.33 -18.18
C TYR A 68 46.83 12.81 -18.06
N THR A 69 46.54 13.59 -19.11
CA THR A 69 46.71 15.04 -19.05
C THR A 69 45.69 15.65 -18.09
N GLU A 70 46.00 16.84 -17.57
CA GLU A 70 45.08 17.59 -16.71
C GLU A 70 43.72 17.84 -17.38
N ALA A 71 43.69 18.00 -18.71
CA ALA A 71 42.46 18.14 -19.49
C ALA A 71 41.54 16.90 -19.42
N VAL A 72 42.10 15.71 -19.17
CA VAL A 72 41.32 14.48 -19.00
C VAL A 72 40.93 14.27 -17.54
N ARG A 73 41.82 14.61 -16.58
CA ARG A 73 41.54 14.44 -15.15
C ARG A 73 40.54 15.44 -14.60
N ALA A 74 40.53 16.67 -15.11
CA ALA A 74 39.62 17.72 -14.65
C ALA A 74 38.13 17.32 -14.71
N PRO A 75 37.58 16.86 -15.85
CA PRO A 75 36.17 16.44 -15.90
C PRO A 75 35.88 15.21 -15.03
N LEU A 76 36.82 14.26 -14.92
CA LEU A 76 36.66 13.09 -14.05
C LEU A 76 36.65 13.46 -12.56
N ARG A 77 37.46 14.44 -12.14
CA ARG A 77 37.41 14.97 -10.76
C ARG A 77 36.09 15.68 -10.49
N GLU A 78 35.60 16.49 -11.42
CA GLU A 78 34.32 17.18 -11.26
C GLU A 78 33.16 16.17 -11.14
N ALA A 79 33.16 15.13 -11.98
CA ALA A 79 32.21 14.04 -11.88
C ALA A 79 32.31 13.28 -10.54
N LEU A 80 33.53 13.04 -10.05
CA LEU A 80 33.75 12.41 -8.74
C LEU A 80 33.20 13.27 -7.60
N LEU A 81 33.50 14.58 -7.60
CA LEU A 81 33.02 15.52 -6.59
C LEU A 81 31.49 15.59 -6.58
N ALA A 82 30.86 15.69 -7.75
CA ALA A 82 29.40 15.70 -7.87
C ALA A 82 28.79 14.36 -7.43
N ALA A 83 29.40 13.23 -7.77
CA ALA A 83 28.90 11.92 -7.37
C ALA A 83 29.06 11.64 -5.87
N LEU A 84 30.06 12.24 -5.22
CA LEU A 84 30.30 12.11 -3.78
C LEU A 84 29.63 13.22 -2.95
N ASP A 85 28.97 14.19 -3.59
CA ASP A 85 28.09 15.12 -2.90
C ASP A 85 26.77 14.42 -2.55
N THR A 86 26.69 13.98 -1.29
CA THR A 86 25.57 13.18 -0.76
C THR A 86 24.68 13.97 0.20
N GLU A 87 24.69 15.31 0.12
CA GLU A 87 23.88 16.17 0.98
C GLU A 87 22.38 15.85 0.86
N ALA A 88 21.89 15.64 -0.37
CA ALA A 88 20.48 15.39 -0.64
C ALA A 88 20.01 13.97 -0.26
N ALA A 89 20.87 12.96 -0.43
CA ALA A 89 20.51 11.56 -0.20
C ALA A 89 21.73 10.65 -0.03
N ALA A 90 21.56 9.57 0.75
CA ALA A 90 22.53 8.49 0.84
C ALA A 90 22.60 7.69 -0.47
N VAL A 91 23.82 7.29 -0.85
CA VAL A 91 24.10 6.62 -2.13
C VAL A 91 24.55 5.17 -1.92
N PRO A 92 24.32 4.27 -2.89
CA PRO A 92 24.77 2.90 -2.77
C PRO A 92 26.27 2.79 -3.02
N LEU A 93 26.99 2.22 -2.06
CA LEU A 93 28.33 1.68 -2.25
C LEU A 93 28.19 0.20 -2.61
N VAL A 94 28.64 -0.18 -3.80
CA VAL A 94 28.56 -1.54 -4.32
C VAL A 94 29.94 -2.19 -4.31
N VAL A 95 29.99 -3.42 -3.82
CA VAL A 95 31.19 -4.23 -3.70
C VAL A 95 30.93 -5.64 -4.19
N SER A 96 31.94 -6.32 -4.69
CA SER A 96 31.88 -7.73 -5.08
C SER A 96 32.82 -8.59 -4.25
N ASP A 97 32.60 -9.90 -4.26
CA ASP A 97 33.63 -10.87 -3.90
C ASP A 97 34.86 -10.75 -4.83
N ASN A 98 35.99 -11.33 -4.41
CA ASN A 98 37.26 -11.19 -5.14
C ASN A 98 37.20 -11.78 -6.56
N ASP A 99 36.33 -12.77 -6.76
CA ASP A 99 36.01 -13.45 -8.02
C ASP A 99 34.91 -12.73 -8.84
N GLY A 100 34.27 -11.70 -8.29
CA GLY A 100 33.18 -10.97 -8.94
C GLY A 100 31.81 -11.66 -8.88
N ALA A 101 31.68 -12.83 -8.25
CA ALA A 101 30.48 -13.66 -8.36
C ALA A 101 29.28 -13.11 -7.58
N HIS A 102 29.51 -12.41 -6.46
CA HIS A 102 28.43 -11.89 -5.61
C HIS A 102 28.61 -10.41 -5.31
N GLU A 103 27.70 -9.60 -5.82
CA GLU A 103 27.63 -8.19 -5.52
C GLU A 103 26.75 -7.90 -4.30
N ARG A 104 27.25 -6.97 -3.48
CA ARG A 104 26.58 -6.51 -2.27
C ARG A 104 26.63 -5.00 -2.24
N TYR A 105 25.61 -4.38 -1.64
CA TYR A 105 25.55 -2.95 -1.44
C TYR A 105 25.27 -2.57 0.00
N VAL A 106 25.64 -1.35 0.34
CA VAL A 106 25.21 -0.64 1.55
C VAL A 106 25.02 0.82 1.21
N TYR A 107 24.03 1.47 1.82
CA TYR A 107 23.82 2.91 1.65
C TYR A 107 24.78 3.67 2.54
N VAL A 108 25.46 4.68 1.98
CA VAL A 108 26.44 5.51 2.67
C VAL A 108 26.19 6.99 2.39
N VAL A 109 26.65 7.83 3.31
CA VAL A 109 26.82 9.27 3.14
C VAL A 109 28.31 9.56 3.22
N VAL A 110 28.79 10.46 2.37
CA VAL A 110 30.17 10.94 2.38
C VAL A 110 30.27 12.02 3.46
N GLN A 111 31.01 11.72 4.53
CA GLN A 111 31.25 12.66 5.62
C GLN A 111 32.33 13.67 5.26
N LYS A 112 33.36 13.21 4.55
CA LYS A 112 34.52 14.02 4.18
C LYS A 112 35.17 13.44 2.93
N LEU A 113 35.72 14.30 2.08
CA LEU A 113 36.56 13.93 0.96
C LEU A 113 37.86 14.73 1.03
N ASP A 114 38.99 14.03 1.13
CA ASP A 114 40.31 14.64 1.26
C ASP A 114 41.18 14.28 0.06
N GLU A 115 41.67 15.30 -0.65
CA GLU A 115 42.76 15.13 -1.60
C GLU A 115 44.03 14.73 -0.85
N GLN A 116 44.75 13.74 -1.38
CA GLN A 116 45.97 13.23 -0.76
C GLN A 116 47.22 13.65 -1.54
N PRO A 117 48.30 14.04 -0.84
CA PRO A 117 49.59 14.29 -1.46
C PRO A 117 50.30 12.95 -1.70
N ASP A 118 50.01 12.29 -2.81
CA ASP A 118 50.60 11.00 -3.18
C ASP A 118 51.36 11.07 -4.52
N ALA A 119 52.14 10.03 -4.81
CA ALA A 119 53.05 9.93 -5.96
C ALA A 119 52.33 10.03 -7.33
N GLU A 120 51.02 9.83 -7.37
CA GLU A 120 50.15 9.92 -8.54
C GLU A 120 49.92 11.37 -9.04
N GLY A 121 50.29 12.37 -8.21
CA GLY A 121 50.19 13.80 -8.49
C GLY A 121 48.99 14.49 -7.82
N MET A 122 49.07 15.82 -7.69
CA MET A 122 47.96 16.64 -7.17
C MET A 122 46.67 16.38 -7.98
N GLY A 123 45.56 16.21 -7.27
CA GLY A 123 44.24 15.94 -7.82
C GLY A 123 44.06 14.54 -8.41
N ALA A 124 45.02 13.63 -8.24
CA ALA A 124 44.89 12.27 -8.78
C ALA A 124 44.36 11.27 -7.74
N TYR A 125 44.49 11.58 -6.45
CA TYR A 125 44.19 10.66 -5.37
C TYR A 125 43.36 11.32 -4.27
N PHE A 126 42.27 10.65 -3.88
CA PHE A 126 41.34 11.11 -2.86
C PHE A 126 41.01 10.00 -1.88
N VAL A 127 40.75 10.39 -0.63
CA VAL A 127 40.21 9.52 0.41
C VAL A 127 38.88 10.08 0.88
N ALA A 128 37.82 9.31 0.67
CA ALA A 128 36.48 9.63 1.15
C ALA A 128 36.20 8.88 2.45
N THR A 129 35.78 9.59 3.49
CA THR A 129 35.21 9.00 4.71
C THR A 129 33.73 8.78 4.49
N LEU A 130 33.31 7.53 4.42
CA LEU A 130 31.93 7.11 4.20
C LEU A 130 31.32 6.64 5.51
N VAL A 131 30.07 7.01 5.77
CA VAL A 131 29.31 6.58 6.95
C VAL A 131 28.03 5.90 6.49
N THR A 132 27.75 4.68 6.97
CA THR A 132 26.54 3.96 6.59
C THR A 132 25.28 4.67 7.05
N HIS A 133 24.27 4.73 6.17
CA HIS A 133 22.96 5.31 6.46
C HIS A 133 21.92 4.24 6.78
N ARG A 134 21.25 4.36 7.94
CA ARG A 134 20.22 3.44 8.48
C ARG A 134 20.71 2.00 8.69
N ASP A 135 20.85 1.23 7.62
CA ASP A 135 21.30 -0.15 7.67
C ASP A 135 22.81 -0.21 7.43
N THR A 136 23.53 -0.85 8.35
CA THR A 136 24.99 -0.97 8.30
C THR A 136 25.43 -2.33 7.75
N THR A 137 24.49 -3.14 7.27
CA THR A 137 24.74 -4.49 6.76
C THR A 137 24.81 -4.51 5.25
N TRP A 138 25.74 -5.30 4.73
CA TRP A 138 25.83 -5.59 3.31
C TRP A 138 24.61 -6.38 2.86
N ARG A 139 23.91 -5.90 1.84
CA ARG A 139 22.75 -6.55 1.22
C ARG A 139 23.12 -7.05 -0.16
N ALA A 140 22.59 -8.20 -0.59
CA ALA A 140 22.78 -8.65 -1.96
C ALA A 140 22.13 -7.65 -2.94
N VAL A 141 22.83 -7.33 -4.04
CA VAL A 141 22.27 -6.48 -5.11
C VAL A 141 21.15 -7.21 -5.82
N ALA A 142 21.40 -8.46 -6.22
CA ALA A 142 20.37 -9.35 -6.74
C ALA A 142 19.53 -9.92 -5.59
N PRO A 143 18.20 -9.68 -5.55
CA PRO A 143 17.34 -10.29 -4.56
C PRO A 143 17.25 -11.81 -4.80
N HIS A 144 17.15 -12.58 -3.73
CA HIS A 144 16.73 -13.98 -3.82
C HIS A 144 15.22 -14.02 -3.99
N THR A 145 14.76 -14.53 -5.13
CA THR A 145 13.33 -14.64 -5.46
C THR A 145 12.94 -16.09 -5.63
N GLU A 146 11.83 -16.46 -5.00
CA GLU A 146 11.23 -17.79 -5.10
C GLU A 146 9.79 -17.64 -5.60
N THR A 147 9.45 -18.32 -6.68
CA THR A 147 8.08 -18.36 -7.22
C THR A 147 7.42 -19.67 -6.84
N TRP A 148 6.24 -19.59 -6.23
CA TRP A 148 5.46 -20.75 -5.81
C TRP A 148 4.05 -20.71 -6.39
N VAL A 149 3.71 -21.75 -7.15
CA VAL A 149 2.35 -22.01 -7.59
C VAL A 149 1.65 -22.86 -6.53
N VAL A 150 0.68 -22.27 -5.84
CA VAL A 150 -0.16 -22.98 -4.85
C VAL A 150 -1.29 -23.65 -5.61
N THR A 151 -1.40 -24.97 -5.53
CA THR A 151 -2.41 -25.75 -6.28
C THR A 151 -3.51 -26.34 -5.38
N ALA A 152 -3.31 -26.34 -4.07
CA ALA A 152 -4.28 -26.85 -3.10
C ALA A 152 -4.14 -26.17 -1.73
N SER A 153 -5.20 -26.24 -0.93
CA SER A 153 -5.20 -25.74 0.46
C SER A 153 -4.26 -26.55 1.35
N GLY A 154 -3.65 -25.90 2.34
CA GLY A 154 -2.78 -26.55 3.34
C GLY A 154 -1.38 -26.89 2.85
N GLN A 155 -1.02 -26.56 1.60
CA GLN A 155 0.35 -26.75 1.13
C GLN A 155 1.32 -25.82 1.87
N THR A 156 2.55 -26.27 2.05
CA THR A 156 3.63 -25.49 2.64
C THR A 156 4.84 -25.49 1.71
N ARG A 157 5.60 -24.40 1.72
CA ARG A 157 6.90 -24.29 1.05
C ARG A 157 7.91 -23.68 2.00
N ALA A 158 9.02 -24.38 2.18
CA ALA A 158 10.18 -23.82 2.88
C ALA A 158 10.96 -22.92 1.92
N VAL A 159 11.27 -21.70 2.37
CA VAL A 159 12.20 -20.79 1.70
C VAL A 159 13.38 -20.58 2.64
N THR A 160 14.54 -21.09 2.24
CA THR A 160 15.74 -21.04 3.08
C THR A 160 16.47 -19.71 2.89
N ASN A 161 16.57 -18.93 3.96
CA ASN A 161 17.45 -17.78 3.97
C ASN A 161 18.91 -18.24 4.07
N GLY A 162 19.64 -18.18 2.97
CA GLY A 162 21.06 -18.56 2.92
C GLY A 162 22.00 -17.61 3.68
N SER A 163 21.49 -16.52 4.27
CA SER A 163 22.30 -15.57 5.04
C SER A 163 22.25 -15.86 6.55
N GLY A 164 23.34 -15.58 7.26
CA GLY A 164 23.42 -15.68 8.72
C GLY A 164 22.70 -14.55 9.49
N ARG A 165 21.81 -13.80 8.83
CA ARG A 165 21.07 -12.68 9.42
C ARG A 165 19.58 -12.81 9.12
N VAL A 166 18.74 -12.21 9.96
CA VAL A 166 17.29 -12.16 9.74
C VAL A 166 16.98 -11.42 8.43
N ALA A 167 16.26 -12.09 7.52
CA ALA A 167 15.76 -11.48 6.29
C ALA A 167 14.40 -10.79 6.53
N ARG A 168 14.08 -9.81 5.67
CA ARG A 168 12.77 -9.15 5.62
C ARG A 168 12.11 -9.48 4.27
N PRO A 169 11.38 -10.60 4.15
CA PRO A 169 10.80 -11.01 2.87
C PRO A 169 9.67 -10.07 2.46
N VAL A 170 9.49 -9.90 1.15
CA VAL A 170 8.31 -9.27 0.54
C VAL A 170 7.51 -10.39 -0.13
N TYR A 171 6.24 -10.49 0.20
CA TYR A 171 5.33 -11.46 -0.41
C TYR A 171 4.46 -10.75 -1.45
N THR A 172 4.43 -11.29 -2.66
CA THR A 172 3.50 -10.89 -3.72
C THR A 172 2.64 -12.08 -4.06
N VAL A 173 1.31 -11.92 -3.99
CA VAL A 173 0.35 -12.99 -4.24
C VAL A 173 -0.47 -12.63 -5.45
N GLN A 174 -0.40 -13.46 -6.49
CA GLN A 174 -1.22 -13.36 -7.69
C GLN A 174 -2.25 -14.49 -7.68
N PRO A 175 -3.56 -14.21 -7.69
CA PRO A 175 -4.56 -15.23 -7.93
C PRO A 175 -4.34 -15.86 -9.31
N THR A 176 -4.30 -17.19 -9.38
CA THR A 176 -3.94 -17.92 -10.62
C THR A 176 -5.11 -18.06 -11.58
N GLU A 177 -6.34 -18.18 -11.07
CA GLU A 177 -7.55 -18.33 -11.87
C GLU A 177 -8.76 -17.69 -11.16
N GLN A 178 -9.79 -17.33 -11.93
CA GLN A 178 -11.11 -17.07 -11.36
C GLN A 178 -11.61 -18.36 -10.73
N LYS A 179 -12.17 -18.31 -9.52
CA LYS A 179 -12.77 -19.51 -8.90
C LYS A 179 -13.87 -20.03 -9.83
N THR A 180 -13.68 -21.20 -10.42
CA THR A 180 -14.72 -21.92 -11.19
C THR A 180 -15.03 -23.23 -10.46
N GLY A 181 -16.31 -23.51 -10.19
CA GLY A 181 -16.78 -24.73 -9.51
C GLY A 181 -17.62 -24.47 -8.25
N ALA A 182 -18.15 -25.51 -7.62
CA ALA A 182 -19.10 -25.46 -6.49
C ALA A 182 -18.63 -24.66 -5.24
N GLY A 183 -17.36 -24.25 -5.19
CA GLY A 183 -16.82 -23.33 -4.19
C GLY A 183 -16.95 -21.84 -4.56
N ASN A 184 -17.38 -21.52 -5.78
CA ASN A 184 -17.71 -20.16 -6.23
C ASN A 184 -19.22 -19.94 -6.11
N ARG A 185 -19.69 -19.80 -4.87
CA ARG A 185 -21.13 -19.66 -4.56
C ARG A 185 -21.77 -18.48 -5.29
N TYR A 186 -21.02 -17.42 -5.58
CA TYR A 186 -21.55 -16.22 -6.21
C TYR A 186 -20.73 -15.86 -7.44
N THR A 187 -21.36 -15.87 -8.60
CA THR A 187 -20.74 -15.53 -9.90
C THR A 187 -20.77 -14.03 -10.16
N GLN A 188 -21.70 -13.32 -9.52
CA GLN A 188 -21.94 -11.90 -9.70
C GLN A 188 -21.89 -11.15 -8.38
N LYS A 189 -21.61 -9.84 -8.46
CA LYS A 189 -21.68 -8.93 -7.32
C LYS A 189 -22.10 -7.53 -7.75
N LYS A 190 -22.84 -6.84 -6.88
CA LYS A 190 -23.28 -5.45 -7.04
C LYS A 190 -22.96 -4.68 -5.77
N PHE A 191 -22.27 -3.55 -5.90
CA PHE A 191 -22.00 -2.68 -4.76
C PHE A 191 -23.29 -1.98 -4.31
N VAL A 192 -23.46 -1.88 -3.01
CA VAL A 192 -24.62 -1.27 -2.36
C VAL A 192 -24.12 -0.04 -1.61
N ALA A 193 -24.34 1.13 -2.20
CA ALA A 193 -23.94 2.39 -1.58
C ALA A 193 -25.03 2.86 -0.61
N LEU A 194 -24.97 2.39 0.64
CA LEU A 194 -25.88 2.74 1.74
C LEU A 194 -25.39 4.02 2.45
N PRO A 195 -25.91 5.22 2.12
CA PRO A 195 -25.71 6.40 2.94
C PRO A 195 -26.54 6.29 4.22
N TRP A 196 -26.04 6.86 5.31
CA TRP A 196 -26.83 7.11 6.50
C TRP A 196 -26.99 8.61 6.71
N TRP A 197 -28.21 9.02 7.06
CA TRP A 197 -28.64 10.43 7.09
C TRP A 197 -29.14 10.83 8.48
N LEU A 198 -29.44 9.84 9.33
CA LEU A 198 -29.98 10.10 10.64
C LEU A 198 -28.86 10.53 11.59
N PRO A 199 -29.12 11.51 12.47
CA PRO A 199 -28.12 12.02 13.40
C PRO A 199 -27.82 11.06 14.56
N THR A 200 -28.49 9.90 14.62
CA THR A 200 -28.37 8.91 15.70
C THR A 200 -27.77 7.62 15.21
N THR A 201 -26.96 6.99 16.06
CA THR A 201 -26.50 5.60 15.87
C THR A 201 -27.67 4.63 15.99
N ARG A 202 -27.66 3.54 15.21
CA ARG A 202 -28.78 2.60 15.21
C ARG A 202 -28.34 1.18 14.83
N ASP A 203 -28.57 0.23 15.73
CA ASP A 203 -28.51 -1.21 15.45
C ASP A 203 -29.94 -1.66 15.12
N ARG A 204 -30.33 -1.59 13.85
CA ARG A 204 -31.63 -2.10 13.41
C ARG A 204 -31.55 -2.73 12.03
N PRO A 205 -32.53 -3.59 11.68
CA PRO A 205 -32.68 -4.06 10.30
C PRO A 205 -32.79 -2.87 9.34
N VAL A 206 -31.96 -2.88 8.30
CA VAL A 206 -31.96 -1.90 7.20
C VAL A 206 -32.25 -2.62 5.89
N ASP A 207 -33.20 -2.10 5.13
CA ASP A 207 -33.43 -2.49 3.73
C ASP A 207 -32.32 -1.88 2.87
N ILE A 208 -31.46 -2.73 2.31
CA ILE A 208 -30.32 -2.31 1.50
C ILE A 208 -30.64 -2.23 0.01
N THR A 209 -31.86 -2.55 -0.39
CA THR A 209 -32.32 -2.45 -1.77
C THR A 209 -33.08 -1.15 -2.00
N ASN A 210 -33.82 -0.66 -1.00
CA ASN A 210 -34.58 0.58 -1.04
C ASN A 210 -33.77 1.79 -0.52
N LEU A 211 -32.72 2.15 -1.26
CA LEU A 211 -31.74 3.17 -0.83
C LEU A 211 -32.06 4.60 -1.27
N ASP A 212 -33.00 4.76 -2.19
CA ASP A 212 -33.46 6.07 -2.65
C ASP A 212 -34.89 6.24 -2.17
N GLN A 213 -35.11 7.02 -1.10
CA GLN A 213 -36.45 7.24 -0.54
C GLN A 213 -37.44 7.87 -1.54
N LEU A 214 -36.99 8.28 -2.73
CA LEU A 214 -37.79 8.87 -3.80
C LEU A 214 -38.18 7.89 -4.91
N SER A 215 -37.57 6.72 -4.98
CA SER A 215 -37.96 5.66 -5.91
C SER A 215 -38.27 4.39 -5.12
N ASN A 216 -39.41 3.74 -5.38
CA ASN A 216 -39.75 2.41 -4.85
C ASN A 216 -38.78 1.34 -5.42
N GLY A 217 -37.47 1.57 -5.36
CA GLY A 217 -36.45 0.72 -5.94
C GLY A 217 -36.25 -0.50 -5.06
N GLY A 218 -36.91 -1.60 -5.40
CA GLY A 218 -36.45 -2.92 -4.97
C GLY A 218 -35.41 -3.47 -5.96
N LEU A 219 -34.84 -4.62 -5.62
CA LEU A 219 -34.08 -5.40 -6.58
C LEU A 219 -35.05 -6.17 -7.49
N ASP A 220 -34.90 -6.05 -8.80
CA ASP A 220 -35.66 -6.84 -9.76
C ASP A 220 -35.10 -8.26 -9.85
N THR A 221 -35.54 -9.12 -8.91
CA THR A 221 -35.13 -10.52 -8.91
C THR A 221 -35.90 -11.34 -9.94
N ALA A 222 -37.08 -10.89 -10.39
CA ALA A 222 -37.79 -11.53 -11.50
C ALA A 222 -36.97 -11.49 -12.80
N ALA A 223 -36.32 -10.37 -13.09
CA ALA A 223 -35.39 -10.26 -14.21
C ALA A 223 -34.16 -11.15 -14.05
N LEU A 224 -33.62 -11.28 -12.83
CA LEU A 224 -32.48 -12.17 -12.55
C LEU A 224 -32.84 -13.65 -12.66
N VAL A 225 -34.07 -14.04 -12.26
CA VAL A 225 -34.60 -15.39 -12.46
C VAL A 225 -34.79 -15.68 -13.95
N LEU A 226 -35.38 -14.75 -14.71
CA LEU A 226 -35.55 -14.89 -16.16
C LEU A 226 -34.22 -15.01 -16.92
N ALA A 227 -33.15 -14.41 -16.37
CA ALA A 227 -31.80 -14.46 -16.93
C ALA A 227 -30.99 -15.71 -16.49
N ASP A 228 -31.59 -16.62 -15.71
CA ASP A 228 -30.91 -17.77 -15.09
C ASP A 228 -29.73 -17.38 -14.15
N ASP A 229 -29.70 -16.14 -13.67
CA ASP A 229 -28.64 -15.64 -12.78
C ASP A 229 -28.85 -16.10 -11.33
N ILE A 230 -30.09 -16.39 -10.96
CA ILE A 230 -30.54 -16.96 -9.70
C ILE A 230 -31.76 -17.84 -9.95
N SER A 231 -32.02 -18.81 -9.09
CA SER A 231 -33.23 -19.65 -9.13
C SER A 231 -34.00 -19.66 -7.81
N GLU A 232 -33.35 -19.29 -6.70
CA GLU A 232 -33.93 -19.31 -5.36
C GLU A 232 -33.39 -18.14 -4.51
N GLU A 233 -34.12 -17.74 -3.46
CA GLU A 233 -33.69 -16.70 -2.51
C GLU A 233 -32.31 -16.96 -1.88
N LYS A 234 -31.98 -18.24 -1.65
CA LYS A 234 -30.69 -18.65 -1.08
C LYS A 234 -29.51 -18.34 -2.00
N ASN A 235 -29.75 -18.06 -3.29
CA ASN A 235 -28.73 -17.72 -4.28
C ASN A 235 -28.15 -16.32 -4.13
N ILE A 236 -28.74 -15.45 -3.30
CA ILE A 236 -28.34 -14.05 -3.16
C ILE A 236 -27.63 -13.84 -1.82
N GLY A 237 -26.33 -13.69 -1.67
CA GLY A 237 -25.69 -13.31 -0.40
C GLY A 237 -25.59 -11.80 -0.17
N VAL A 238 -25.26 -11.41 1.07
CA VAL A 238 -24.80 -10.05 1.40
C VAL A 238 -23.46 -10.15 2.12
N VAL A 239 -22.48 -9.39 1.64
CA VAL A 239 -21.14 -9.30 2.22
C VAL A 239 -20.94 -7.87 2.73
N VAL A 240 -20.61 -7.71 4.00
CA VAL A 240 -20.29 -6.44 4.65
C VAL A 240 -18.84 -6.51 5.10
N ASP A 241 -18.02 -5.56 4.65
CA ASP A 241 -16.59 -5.46 4.99
C ASP A 241 -15.81 -6.78 4.80
N GLY A 242 -16.15 -7.50 3.72
CA GLY A 242 -15.54 -8.78 3.36
C GLY A 242 -16.08 -10.00 4.10
N GLN A 243 -17.09 -9.85 4.97
CA GLN A 243 -17.75 -10.95 5.68
C GLN A 243 -19.19 -11.15 5.21
N GLU A 244 -19.57 -12.39 4.91
CA GLU A 244 -20.97 -12.71 4.60
C GLU A 244 -21.82 -12.62 5.87
N VAL A 245 -22.86 -11.79 5.81
CA VAL A 245 -23.81 -11.53 6.91
C VAL A 245 -25.16 -12.19 6.66
N ARG A 246 -25.95 -12.32 7.72
CA ARG A 246 -27.34 -12.77 7.62
C ARG A 246 -28.20 -11.70 6.98
N ARG A 247 -29.25 -12.14 6.28
CA ARG A 247 -30.23 -11.27 5.63
C ARG A 247 -31.64 -11.86 5.72
N TRP A 248 -32.62 -11.03 5.45
CA TRP A 248 -34.00 -11.42 5.18
C TRP A 248 -34.41 -10.91 3.80
N ILE A 249 -35.12 -11.74 3.04
CA ILE A 249 -35.65 -11.37 1.73
C ILE A 249 -37.17 -11.33 1.83
N THR A 250 -37.79 -10.30 1.24
CA THR A 250 -39.24 -10.24 1.03
C THR A 250 -39.53 -9.97 -0.45
N ASN A 251 -40.66 -10.48 -0.94
CA ASN A 251 -41.10 -10.32 -2.33
C ASN A 251 -40.05 -10.81 -3.35
N PHE A 252 -39.46 -11.98 -3.12
CA PHE A 252 -38.60 -12.64 -4.12
C PHE A 252 -39.38 -12.95 -5.40
N ASP A 253 -38.68 -13.01 -6.53
CA ASP A 253 -39.22 -13.19 -7.87
C ASP A 253 -40.19 -12.07 -8.26
N THR A 254 -39.85 -10.84 -7.87
CA THR A 254 -40.57 -9.62 -8.25
C THR A 254 -39.58 -8.52 -8.66
N ASP A 255 -40.11 -7.44 -9.22
CA ASP A 255 -39.38 -6.20 -9.50
C ASP A 255 -39.12 -5.33 -8.24
N HIS A 256 -39.66 -5.74 -7.08
CA HIS A 256 -39.61 -5.01 -5.81
C HIS A 256 -39.03 -5.84 -4.65
N THR A 257 -38.12 -6.78 -4.92
CA THR A 257 -37.53 -7.60 -3.85
C THR A 257 -36.78 -6.73 -2.86
N GLN A 258 -37.07 -6.91 -1.58
CA GLN A 258 -36.39 -6.22 -0.51
C GLN A 258 -35.41 -7.14 0.19
N ILE A 259 -34.22 -6.62 0.51
CA ILE A 259 -33.19 -7.35 1.22
C ILE A 259 -32.83 -6.57 2.47
N TRP A 260 -33.06 -7.18 3.62
CA TRP A 260 -32.81 -6.59 4.93
C TRP A 260 -31.59 -7.21 5.56
N ILE A 261 -30.76 -6.42 6.23
CA ILE A 261 -29.64 -6.89 7.05
C ILE A 261 -29.61 -6.16 8.39
N ASN A 262 -29.03 -6.80 9.41
CA ASN A 262 -28.60 -6.06 10.59
C ASN A 262 -27.24 -5.45 10.29
N ILE A 263 -27.13 -4.15 10.49
CA ILE A 263 -25.89 -3.40 10.33
C ILE A 263 -25.87 -2.26 11.35
N ASP A 264 -24.69 -2.03 11.91
CA ASP A 264 -24.48 -0.97 12.89
C ASP A 264 -24.04 0.27 12.14
N LEU A 265 -24.81 1.35 12.23
CA LEU A 265 -24.49 2.61 11.55
C LEU A 265 -24.25 3.71 12.57
N GLU A 266 -23.17 4.46 12.36
CA GLU A 266 -22.88 5.70 13.04
C GLU A 266 -23.75 6.84 12.49
N SER A 267 -23.77 7.98 13.18
CA SER A 267 -24.48 9.17 12.71
C SER A 267 -24.05 9.56 11.28
N GLY A 268 -25.03 9.94 10.46
CA GLY A 268 -24.80 10.30 9.07
C GLY A 268 -23.83 11.49 8.92
N VAL A 269 -22.85 11.35 8.03
CA VAL A 269 -21.88 12.40 7.72
C VAL A 269 -22.03 12.80 6.26
N THR A 270 -22.25 14.10 6.03
CA THR A 270 -22.42 14.66 4.70
C THR A 270 -21.61 15.94 4.53
N ALA A 271 -21.30 16.26 3.28
CA ALA A 271 -20.76 17.55 2.86
C ALA A 271 -21.40 17.99 1.54
N THR A 272 -21.01 19.15 1.04
CA THR A 272 -21.43 19.64 -0.28
C THR A 272 -20.23 19.77 -1.20
N LEU A 273 -20.39 19.48 -2.48
CA LEU A 273 -19.31 19.60 -3.47
C LEU A 273 -19.03 21.09 -3.78
N LEU A 274 -17.77 21.53 -3.66
CA LEU A 274 -17.41 22.92 -3.93
C LEU A 274 -17.28 23.18 -5.43
N ASN A 275 -16.52 22.32 -6.13
CA ASN A 275 -16.16 22.49 -7.53
C ASN A 275 -16.93 21.50 -8.41
N THR A 276 -17.47 21.97 -9.53
CA THR A 276 -18.10 21.10 -10.52
C THR A 276 -17.13 20.05 -11.02
N ILE A 277 -17.61 18.81 -11.14
CA ILE A 277 -16.90 17.69 -11.74
C ILE A 277 -17.63 17.32 -13.02
N GLY A 278 -16.97 17.42 -14.17
CA GLY A 278 -17.49 16.93 -15.44
C GLY A 278 -17.33 15.42 -15.60
N SER A 279 -18.15 14.79 -16.43
CA SER A 279 -18.08 13.34 -16.71
C SER A 279 -16.75 12.88 -17.33
N GLY A 280 -16.03 13.77 -18.03
CA GLY A 280 -14.73 13.50 -18.63
C GLY A 280 -13.52 13.88 -17.76
N ASP A 281 -13.75 14.41 -16.56
CA ASP A 281 -12.68 14.97 -15.74
C ASP A 281 -11.86 13.88 -15.04
N THR A 282 -10.54 14.01 -15.12
CA THR A 282 -9.62 13.30 -14.23
C THR A 282 -9.64 13.95 -12.86
N VAL A 283 -10.17 13.25 -11.86
CA VAL A 283 -10.29 13.74 -10.49
C VAL A 283 -9.34 12.95 -9.60
N THR A 284 -8.32 13.62 -9.06
CA THR A 284 -7.37 13.06 -8.08
C THR A 284 -7.61 13.59 -6.66
N PHE A 285 -8.43 14.64 -6.52
CA PHE A 285 -8.87 15.21 -5.25
C PHE A 285 -10.27 15.83 -5.40
N ILE A 286 -11.02 15.91 -4.30
CA ILE A 286 -12.34 16.55 -4.24
C ILE A 286 -12.33 17.59 -3.13
N VAL A 287 -12.75 18.82 -3.43
CA VAL A 287 -12.87 19.89 -2.43
C VAL A 287 -14.33 20.01 -1.99
N ALA A 288 -14.57 19.95 -0.69
CA ALA A 288 -15.87 20.14 -0.08
C ALA A 288 -16.15 21.62 0.26
N GLY A 289 -17.41 22.03 0.12
CA GLY A 289 -17.93 23.34 0.49
C GLY A 289 -18.19 23.49 2.00
N SER A 290 -18.29 22.38 2.73
CA SER A 290 -18.45 22.31 4.19
C SER A 290 -17.28 21.55 4.83
N ALA A 291 -17.20 21.59 6.17
CA ALA A 291 -16.15 20.89 6.92
C ALA A 291 -16.14 19.38 6.65
N THR A 292 -14.95 18.79 6.65
CA THR A 292 -14.70 17.35 6.44
C THR A 292 -14.27 16.63 7.72
N ASP A 293 -14.30 17.32 8.87
CA ASP A 293 -13.74 16.85 10.14
C ASP A 293 -14.29 15.48 10.57
N ASN A 294 -15.59 15.24 10.32
CA ASN A 294 -16.29 14.02 10.70
C ASN A 294 -16.18 12.88 9.67
N PHE A 295 -15.55 13.11 8.51
CA PHE A 295 -15.23 12.01 7.59
C PHE A 295 -13.98 11.28 8.08
N PRO A 296 -13.87 9.95 7.89
CA PRO A 296 -12.64 9.22 8.19
C PRO A 296 -11.50 9.66 7.25
N HIS A 297 -10.24 9.39 7.63
CA HIS A 297 -9.07 9.75 6.82
C HIS A 297 -9.05 9.06 5.45
N ASN A 298 -9.52 7.83 5.36
CA ASN A 298 -9.75 7.13 4.10
C ASN A 298 -11.17 6.56 4.09
N GLY A 299 -11.72 6.31 2.92
CA GLY A 299 -13.06 5.73 2.84
C GLY A 299 -13.71 5.79 1.48
N ILE A 300 -15.02 5.61 1.51
CA ILE A 300 -15.91 5.61 0.36
C ILE A 300 -16.88 6.78 0.51
N ILE A 301 -17.03 7.58 -0.55
CA ILE A 301 -18.06 8.63 -0.61
C ILE A 301 -18.93 8.41 -1.85
N ARG A 302 -20.18 8.84 -1.75
CA ARG A 302 -21.12 8.87 -2.87
C ARG A 302 -21.48 10.31 -3.20
N ILE A 303 -21.55 10.63 -4.49
CA ILE A 303 -22.11 11.88 -5.00
C ILE A 303 -23.13 11.52 -6.08
N ASN A 304 -24.41 11.82 -5.85
CA ASN A 304 -25.51 11.33 -6.68
C ASN A 304 -25.43 9.78 -6.83
N ASN A 305 -25.26 9.27 -8.05
CA ASN A 305 -25.14 7.83 -8.33
C ASN A 305 -23.69 7.37 -8.58
N GLU A 306 -22.70 8.25 -8.46
CA GLU A 306 -21.27 7.89 -8.60
C GLU A 306 -20.65 7.64 -7.24
N VAL A 307 -19.88 6.56 -7.15
CA VAL A 307 -19.10 6.18 -5.97
C VAL A 307 -17.65 6.55 -6.20
N PHE A 308 -17.04 7.15 -5.19
CA PHE A 308 -15.63 7.52 -5.17
C PHE A 308 -14.96 6.85 -3.96
N THR A 309 -13.68 6.54 -4.08
CA THR A 309 -12.83 6.18 -2.94
C THR A 309 -11.74 7.22 -2.75
N TYR A 310 -11.32 7.46 -1.52
CA TYR A 310 -10.22 8.38 -1.20
C TYR A 310 -9.28 7.76 -0.17
N SER A 311 -7.99 8.10 -0.24
CA SER A 311 -6.95 7.49 0.60
C SER A 311 -6.48 8.38 1.74
N ASP A 312 -6.75 9.69 1.67
CA ASP A 312 -6.45 10.64 2.75
C ASP A 312 -7.40 11.86 2.68
N LYS A 313 -7.38 12.72 3.70
CA LYS A 313 -8.06 14.03 3.69
C LYS A 313 -7.21 15.12 4.33
N ASP A 314 -7.44 16.37 3.91
CA ASP A 314 -6.93 17.57 4.57
C ASP A 314 -8.10 18.43 5.04
N ASP A 315 -8.37 18.42 6.34
CA ASP A 315 -9.46 19.17 6.96
C ASP A 315 -9.28 20.69 6.87
N ARG A 316 -8.03 21.17 6.83
CA ARG A 316 -7.77 22.61 6.73
C ARG A 316 -8.20 23.17 5.37
N THR A 317 -8.04 22.38 4.32
CA THR A 317 -8.46 22.75 2.96
C THR A 317 -9.83 22.16 2.58
N ARG A 318 -10.39 21.28 3.41
CA ARG A 318 -11.64 20.52 3.17
C ARG A 318 -11.53 19.64 1.92
N THR A 319 -10.40 18.97 1.77
CA THR A 319 -10.05 18.24 0.55
C THR A 319 -9.91 16.75 0.81
N PHE A 320 -10.62 15.92 0.03
CA PHE A 320 -10.35 14.48 -0.09
C PHE A 320 -9.23 14.26 -1.09
N LEU A 321 -8.23 13.46 -0.73
CA LEU A 321 -7.00 13.22 -1.49
C LEU A 321 -6.91 11.77 -1.97
N GLY A 322 -6.17 11.55 -3.06
CA GLY A 322 -6.01 10.22 -3.66
C GLY A 322 -7.35 9.66 -4.13
N VAL A 323 -8.19 10.51 -4.71
CA VAL A 323 -9.53 10.16 -5.13
C VAL A 323 -9.47 9.27 -6.38
N ALA A 324 -10.25 8.18 -6.35
CA ALA A 324 -10.57 7.39 -7.52
C ALA A 324 -12.08 7.48 -7.82
N ARG A 325 -12.38 7.84 -9.06
CA ARG A 325 -13.74 7.96 -9.63
C ARG A 325 -14.30 6.64 -10.10
N ALA A 326 -15.59 6.62 -10.43
CA ALA A 326 -16.28 5.47 -11.00
C ALA A 326 -15.95 4.17 -10.24
N ALA A 327 -15.82 4.29 -8.92
CA ALA A 327 -15.36 3.21 -8.08
C ALA A 327 -16.50 2.20 -7.89
N LYS A 328 -16.13 0.99 -7.46
CA LYS A 328 -17.08 -0.05 -7.03
C LYS A 328 -18.16 -0.40 -8.09
N GLY A 329 -17.84 -0.23 -9.37
CA GLY A 329 -18.76 -0.53 -10.48
C GLY A 329 -19.75 0.59 -10.82
N SER A 330 -19.62 1.76 -10.20
CA SER A 330 -20.36 2.97 -10.63
C SER A 330 -19.76 3.55 -11.94
N SER A 331 -20.47 4.48 -12.55
CA SER A 331 -20.03 5.16 -13.78
C SER A 331 -19.71 6.62 -13.51
N ALA A 332 -18.69 7.16 -14.20
CA ALA A 332 -18.34 8.57 -14.12
C ALA A 332 -19.50 9.45 -14.62
N ALA A 333 -19.93 10.40 -13.80
CA ALA A 333 -21.03 11.31 -14.09
C ALA A 333 -20.61 12.78 -13.91
N SER A 334 -21.48 13.69 -14.33
CA SER A 334 -21.31 15.11 -14.02
C SER A 334 -21.95 15.43 -12.66
N HIS A 335 -21.25 16.20 -11.84
CA HIS A 335 -21.70 16.65 -10.53
C HIS A 335 -21.57 18.17 -10.42
N SER A 336 -22.62 18.82 -9.95
CA SER A 336 -22.68 20.27 -9.84
C SER A 336 -21.97 20.73 -8.57
N GLY A 337 -20.91 21.52 -8.70
CA GLY A 337 -20.41 22.35 -7.61
C GLY A 337 -21.09 23.71 -7.63
N ASN A 338 -21.11 24.43 -6.52
CA ASN A 338 -21.70 25.78 -6.51
C ASN A 338 -20.91 26.80 -5.67
N GLY A 339 -19.64 26.54 -5.33
CA GLY A 339 -18.83 27.46 -4.53
C GLY A 339 -19.40 27.80 -3.13
N LYS A 340 -20.51 27.16 -2.74
CA LYS A 340 -21.37 27.37 -1.55
C LYS A 340 -22.07 26.05 -1.19
N MET A 341 -22.80 26.02 -0.07
CA MET A 341 -23.52 24.86 0.50
C MET A 341 -24.74 24.35 -0.33
N THR A 342 -24.74 24.52 -1.66
CA THR A 342 -25.83 24.09 -2.56
C THR A 342 -25.36 23.24 -3.74
N GLY A 343 -24.09 22.81 -3.74
CA GLY A 343 -23.60 21.81 -4.69
C GLY A 343 -24.15 20.41 -4.40
N SER A 344 -23.84 19.44 -5.26
CA SER A 344 -24.17 18.03 -5.05
C SER A 344 -23.71 17.55 -3.68
N VAL A 345 -24.53 16.74 -3.03
CA VAL A 345 -24.24 16.21 -1.69
C VAL A 345 -23.16 15.15 -1.80
N ILE A 346 -22.18 15.24 -0.91
CA ILE A 346 -21.16 14.22 -0.67
C ILE A 346 -21.62 13.44 0.55
N GLU A 347 -21.87 12.14 0.39
CA GLU A 347 -22.37 11.26 1.44
C GLU A 347 -21.28 10.27 1.83
N TRP A 348 -21.01 10.11 3.13
CA TRP A 348 -20.12 9.06 3.60
C TRP A 348 -20.81 7.70 3.52
N ILE A 349 -20.13 6.72 2.93
CA ILE A 349 -20.54 5.32 2.93
C ILE A 349 -19.68 4.59 3.96
N GLN A 350 -20.31 4.15 5.05
CA GLN A 350 -19.61 3.63 6.24
C GLN A 350 -19.07 2.22 6.05
N HIS A 351 -19.74 1.38 5.25
CA HIS A 351 -19.41 -0.03 5.05
C HIS A 351 -19.23 -0.39 3.58
N ASP A 352 -18.35 -1.33 3.30
CA ASP A 352 -18.18 -1.93 1.97
C ASP A 352 -19.21 -3.06 1.79
N ILE A 353 -20.42 -2.70 1.37
CA ILE A 353 -21.54 -3.64 1.21
C ILE A 353 -21.63 -4.14 -0.22
N TRP A 354 -21.63 -5.46 -0.38
CA TRP A 354 -21.83 -6.14 -1.65
C TRP A 354 -23.02 -7.08 -1.58
N LEU A 355 -23.96 -6.89 -2.51
CA LEU A 355 -24.86 -7.95 -2.90
C LEU A 355 -24.07 -8.93 -3.77
N VAL A 356 -24.13 -10.21 -3.46
CA VAL A 356 -23.47 -11.26 -4.23
C VAL A 356 -24.51 -12.27 -4.67
N TYR A 357 -24.47 -12.76 -5.89
CA TYR A 357 -25.48 -13.72 -6.37
C TYR A 357 -24.94 -14.63 -7.46
N GLY A 358 -25.62 -15.76 -7.67
CA GLY A 358 -25.31 -16.73 -8.72
C GLY A 358 -26.18 -17.97 -8.58
N PRO A 359 -26.37 -18.76 -9.65
CA PRO A 359 -27.33 -19.87 -9.66
C PRO A 359 -27.01 -20.97 -8.62
N ASP A 360 -25.74 -21.14 -8.29
CA ASP A 360 -25.27 -22.09 -7.28
C ASP A 360 -25.13 -21.48 -5.86
N GLY A 361 -25.56 -20.22 -5.68
CA GLY A 361 -25.40 -19.51 -4.41
C GLY A 361 -26.10 -20.21 -3.26
N GLN A 362 -25.34 -20.50 -2.22
CA GLN A 362 -25.86 -21.03 -0.96
C GLN A 362 -25.46 -20.06 0.13
N ALA A 363 -26.28 -19.03 0.26
CA ALA A 363 -26.03 -18.03 1.26
C ALA A 363 -26.25 -18.55 2.67
N ARG A 364 -25.64 -17.88 3.63
CA ARG A 364 -25.96 -18.08 5.04
C ARG A 364 -27.42 -17.69 5.29
N THR A 365 -28.31 -18.67 5.28
CA THR A 365 -29.72 -18.55 5.65
C THR A 365 -29.92 -18.97 7.10
N ASP A 366 -30.74 -18.23 7.85
CA ASP A 366 -31.01 -18.52 9.27
C ASP A 366 -32.40 -19.14 9.51
N PHE A 367 -33.07 -19.77 8.53
CA PHE A 367 -34.45 -20.29 8.73
C PHE A 367 -34.78 -21.70 8.23
N SER A 368 -33.82 -22.52 7.79
CA SER A 368 -34.13 -23.90 7.38
C SER A 368 -33.82 -24.99 8.43
N GLU A 369 -33.18 -24.68 9.56
CA GLU A 369 -32.87 -25.71 10.58
C GLU A 369 -33.39 -25.43 12.00
N ASP A 370 -34.00 -24.27 12.29
CA ASP A 370 -34.52 -23.96 13.63
C ASP A 370 -36.01 -23.54 13.62
N ARG A 371 -36.87 -24.38 13.04
CA ARG A 371 -38.34 -24.24 13.15
C ARG A 371 -38.86 -24.79 14.48
N ASN A 372 -38.33 -24.32 15.60
CA ASN A 372 -38.98 -24.47 16.90
C ASN A 372 -38.91 -23.16 17.70
N GLY A 373 -39.83 -22.24 17.40
CA GLY A 373 -40.48 -21.48 18.47
C GLY A 373 -40.21 -19.98 18.63
N ALA A 374 -40.00 -19.19 17.57
CA ALA A 374 -40.10 -17.74 17.70
C ALA A 374 -40.67 -17.06 16.45
N SER A 375 -42.00 -16.94 16.39
CA SER A 375 -42.71 -15.99 15.53
C SER A 375 -42.51 -14.57 16.08
N ILE A 376 -41.90 -13.68 15.31
CA ILE A 376 -41.91 -12.24 15.59
C ILE A 376 -43.21 -11.66 15.03
N TYR A 377 -44.11 -11.26 15.91
CA TYR A 377 -45.25 -10.41 15.59
C TYR A 377 -44.74 -8.96 15.48
N VAL A 378 -45.05 -8.30 14.37
CA VAL A 378 -44.94 -6.84 14.25
C VAL A 378 -46.30 -6.29 14.68
N GLU A 379 -46.39 -5.78 15.91
CA GLU A 379 -47.49 -4.91 16.32
C GLU A 379 -47.29 -3.53 15.67
N TYR A 380 -48.27 -3.10 14.89
CA TYR A 380 -48.42 -1.70 14.50
C TYR A 380 -49.27 -1.03 15.58
N ASP A 381 -48.70 -0.12 16.36
CA ASP A 381 -49.50 0.82 17.13
C ASP A 381 -50.11 1.87 16.19
N ALA A 382 -51.41 2.11 16.38
CA ALA A 382 -52.21 3.11 15.66
C ALA A 382 -51.99 4.54 16.17
#